data_AF-A0A947P6L9-F1
#
_entry.id   AF-A0A947P6L9-F1
#
_cell.length_a   1.000
_cell.length_b   1.000
_cell.length_c   1.000
_cell.angle_alpha   90.00
_cell.angle_beta   90.00
_cell.angle_gamma   90.00
#
_symmetry.space_group_name_H-M   'P 1'
#
loop_
_entity.id
_entity.type
_entity.pdbx_description
1 polymer ?
#
loop_
_entity_poly.entity_id
_entity_poly.type
_entity_poly.pdbx_seq_one_letter_code
_entity_poly.pdbx_strand_id
1 'polypeptide(L)'
;MKISIRLTLLSFVLFFTSCSIFGPEYDADIQVTSYNYNSSNNEVKVNLKITNIGRKKIDYVKMLIGVTDSQNNTYEGWRNWLIYIEPNESTTRYTYIDVGSNSTKKVWIKEYQVE
;
A
#
# COMPACT_ATOMS: atom_id res chain seq x y z
N MET A 1 8.11 35.30 -53.53
CA MET A 1 8.29 34.99 -52.10
C MET A 1 7.54 33.71 -51.77
N LYS A 2 8.24 32.66 -51.34
CA LYS A 2 7.65 31.49 -50.67
C LYS A 2 8.50 31.23 -49.43
N ILE A 3 7.92 31.44 -48.26
CA ILE A 3 8.54 31.16 -46.96
C ILE A 3 8.34 29.67 -46.71
N SER A 4 9.44 28.91 -46.72
CA SER A 4 9.43 27.51 -46.31
C SER A 4 9.64 27.45 -44.79
N ILE A 5 8.54 27.25 -44.06
CA ILE A 5 8.57 26.75 -42.68
C ILE A 5 8.11 25.31 -42.74
N ARG A 6 9.01 24.35 -42.50
CA ARG A 6 8.67 23.05 -41.90
C ARG A 6 9.79 22.65 -40.96
N LEU A 7 9.68 23.05 -39.70
CA LEU A 7 9.11 22.28 -38.59
C LEU A 7 10.06 21.16 -38.14
N THR A 8 10.93 21.56 -37.22
CA THR A 8 11.75 20.75 -36.33
C THR A 8 10.88 19.69 -35.65
N LEU A 9 10.84 18.47 -36.18
CA LEU A 9 10.04 17.37 -35.63
C LEU A 9 10.92 16.17 -35.24
N LEU A 10 12.11 16.45 -34.68
CA LEU A 10 13.05 15.39 -34.26
C LEU A 10 13.60 15.56 -32.83
N SER A 11 12.98 16.42 -32.00
CA SER A 11 13.44 16.64 -30.61
C SER A 11 12.37 16.38 -29.55
N PHE A 12 11.17 15.96 -29.92
CA PHE A 12 10.06 15.77 -28.96
C PHE A 12 9.89 14.33 -28.46
N VAL A 13 10.74 13.39 -28.89
CA VAL A 13 10.66 11.97 -28.47
C VAL A 13 11.58 11.65 -27.28
N LEU A 14 12.45 12.58 -26.85
CA LEU A 14 13.42 12.32 -25.76
C LEU A 14 13.06 12.93 -24.40
N PHE A 15 11.87 13.53 -24.24
CA PHE A 15 11.47 14.16 -22.96
C PHE A 15 10.56 13.32 -22.06
N PHE A 16 10.18 12.09 -22.46
CA PHE A 16 9.33 11.21 -21.64
C PHE A 16 10.08 10.05 -20.96
N THR A 17 11.39 9.91 -21.14
CA THR A 17 12.19 8.85 -20.49
C THR A 17 12.80 9.27 -19.16
N SER A 18 12.60 10.51 -18.70
CA SER A 18 13.18 11.02 -17.45
C SER A 18 12.35 10.72 -16.19
N CYS A 19 11.20 10.06 -16.31
CA CYS A 19 10.35 9.71 -15.17
C CYS A 19 10.48 8.22 -14.80
N SER A 20 11.70 7.66 -14.65
CA SER A 20 11.82 6.24 -14.23
C SER A 20 13.13 5.80 -13.57
N ILE A 21 14.21 6.59 -13.54
CA ILE A 21 15.52 6.06 -13.09
C ILE A 21 15.68 6.09 -11.55
N PHE A 22 14.86 6.86 -10.85
CA PHE A 22 14.95 6.99 -9.38
C PHE A 22 13.61 6.72 -8.72
N GLY A 23 13.10 5.49 -8.86
CA GLY A 23 12.06 5.00 -7.96
C GLY A 23 12.52 5.11 -6.50
N PRO A 24 11.58 5.20 -5.54
CA PRO A 24 11.92 5.23 -4.12
C PRO A 24 12.85 4.06 -3.73
N GLU A 25 13.76 4.30 -2.80
CA GLU A 25 14.65 3.23 -2.31
C GLU A 25 13.85 2.13 -1.64
N TYR A 26 12.91 2.52 -0.78
CA TYR A 26 11.99 1.66 -0.05
C TYR A 26 10.57 2.06 -0.40
N ASP A 27 9.76 1.11 -0.86
CA ASP A 27 8.34 1.34 -1.16
C ASP A 27 7.58 0.02 -1.18
N ALA A 28 6.31 0.04 -0.79
CA ALA A 28 5.48 -1.13 -0.69
C ALA A 28 4.07 -0.90 -1.23
N ASP A 29 3.59 -1.86 -2.03
CA ASP A 29 2.17 -1.99 -2.31
C ASP A 29 1.53 -2.89 -1.26
N ILE A 30 0.58 -2.33 -0.51
CA ILE A 30 -0.07 -3.01 0.61
C ILE A 30 -1.56 -3.17 0.32
N GLN A 31 -2.02 -4.42 0.31
CA GLN A 31 -3.38 -4.76 -0.02
C GLN A 31 -4.04 -5.56 1.10
N VAL A 32 -5.27 -5.19 1.47
CA VAL A 32 -6.14 -6.03 2.30
C VAL A 32 -6.69 -7.15 1.42
N THR A 33 -6.28 -8.39 1.67
CA THR A 33 -6.70 -9.54 0.86
C THR A 33 -8.02 -10.14 1.32
N SER A 34 -8.26 -10.13 2.63
CA SER A 34 -9.53 -10.54 3.23
C SER A 34 -9.64 -10.03 4.66
N TYR A 35 -10.84 -10.01 5.20
CA TYR A 35 -11.07 -9.79 6.62
C TYR A 35 -12.25 -10.61 7.10
N ASN A 36 -12.22 -11.04 8.37
CA ASN A 36 -13.29 -11.84 8.98
C ASN A 36 -13.53 -11.36 10.41
N TYR A 37 -14.79 -11.10 10.74
CA TYR A 37 -15.20 -10.80 12.11
C TYR A 37 -15.26 -12.09 12.94
N ASN A 38 -14.60 -12.07 14.10
CA ASN A 38 -14.61 -13.13 15.09
C ASN A 38 -15.48 -12.71 16.27
N SER A 39 -16.71 -13.23 16.32
CA SER A 39 -17.68 -12.91 17.37
C SER A 39 -17.30 -13.44 18.75
N SER A 40 -16.40 -14.42 18.86
CA SER A 40 -15.96 -14.93 20.17
C SER A 40 -15.07 -13.93 20.91
N ASN A 41 -14.32 -13.12 20.17
CA ASN A 41 -13.35 -12.18 20.73
C ASN A 41 -13.69 -10.72 20.43
N ASN A 42 -14.77 -10.43 19.69
CA ASN A 42 -15.13 -9.09 19.25
C ASN A 42 -14.06 -8.40 18.38
N GLU A 43 -13.33 -9.20 17.59
CA GLU A 43 -12.18 -8.74 16.80
C GLU A 43 -12.39 -8.99 15.30
N VAL A 44 -11.79 -8.13 14.47
CA VAL A 44 -11.67 -8.34 13.03
C VAL A 44 -10.27 -8.83 12.72
N LYS A 45 -10.16 -10.05 12.20
CA LYS A 45 -8.92 -10.53 11.59
C LYS A 45 -8.78 -9.91 10.21
N VAL A 46 -7.71 -9.16 9.98
CA VAL A 46 -7.37 -8.55 8.69
C VAL A 46 -6.18 -9.27 8.10
N ASN A 47 -6.32 -9.84 6.90
CA ASN A 47 -5.23 -10.44 6.15
C ASN A 47 -4.71 -9.44 5.11
N LEU A 48 -3.39 -9.39 4.98
CA LEU A 48 -2.66 -8.42 4.17
C LEU A 48 -1.72 -9.14 3.22
N LYS A 49 -1.53 -8.57 2.03
CA LYS A 49 -0.40 -8.85 1.14
C LYS A 49 0.44 -7.59 1.05
N ILE A 50 1.73 -7.73 1.30
CA ILE A 50 2.72 -6.66 1.21
C ILE A 50 3.66 -7.04 0.08
N THR A 51 3.78 -6.19 -0.94
CA THR A 51 4.66 -6.39 -2.08
C THR A 51 5.72 -5.30 -2.08
N ASN A 52 7.00 -5.66 -2.13
CA ASN A 52 8.07 -4.69 -2.23
C ASN A 52 8.14 -4.17 -3.67
N ILE A 53 7.79 -2.90 -3.87
CA ILE A 53 7.87 -2.20 -5.17
C ILE A 53 9.05 -1.22 -5.20
N GLY A 54 9.81 -1.13 -4.10
CA GLY A 54 11.05 -0.38 -3.99
C GLY A 54 12.25 -1.13 -4.60
N ARG A 55 13.42 -0.49 -4.50
CA ARG A 55 14.68 -1.02 -5.06
C ARG A 55 15.57 -1.71 -4.03
N LYS A 56 15.33 -1.46 -2.74
CA LYS A 56 16.01 -2.11 -1.62
C LYS A 56 15.09 -3.13 -0.96
N LYS A 57 15.70 -4.13 -0.33
CA LYS A 57 15.00 -5.08 0.53
C LYS A 57 14.34 -4.32 1.68
N ILE A 58 13.08 -4.64 1.95
CA ILE A 58 12.36 -4.17 3.14
C ILE A 58 12.64 -5.16 4.26
N ASP A 59 13.09 -4.67 5.41
CA ASP A 59 13.26 -5.46 6.64
C ASP A 59 12.26 -5.09 7.76
N TYR A 60 11.54 -3.97 7.60
CA TYR A 60 10.53 -3.50 8.54
C TYR A 60 9.35 -2.82 7.85
N VAL A 61 8.14 -3.08 8.35
CA VAL A 61 6.92 -2.40 7.92
C VAL A 61 6.09 -1.98 9.12
N LYS A 62 5.59 -0.75 9.08
CA LYS A 62 4.65 -0.18 10.05
C LYS A 62 3.44 0.42 9.31
N MET A 63 2.22 0.10 9.72
CA MET A 63 0.98 0.53 9.08
C MET A 63 -0.06 1.00 10.09
N LEU A 64 -0.83 2.03 9.74
CA LEU A 64 -2.04 2.42 10.44
C LEU A 64 -3.25 1.78 9.76
N ILE A 65 -3.82 0.78 10.41
CA ILE A 65 -4.95 -0.01 9.90
C ILE A 65 -6.20 0.34 10.70
N GLY A 66 -7.31 0.52 10.00
CA GLY A 66 -8.59 0.84 10.62
C GLY A 66 -9.74 0.00 10.11
N VAL A 67 -10.77 -0.09 10.95
CA VAL A 67 -12.05 -0.72 10.67
C VAL A 67 -13.16 0.27 10.94
N THR A 68 -14.14 0.32 10.04
CA THR A 68 -15.43 0.97 10.27
C THR A 68 -16.48 -0.11 10.46
N ASP A 69 -17.23 -0.03 11.56
CA ASP A 69 -18.33 -0.97 11.85
C ASP A 69 -19.63 -0.58 11.12
N SER A 70 -20.66 -1.41 11.26
CA SER A 70 -21.99 -1.19 10.67
C SER A 70 -22.72 0.03 11.24
N GLN A 71 -22.31 0.54 12.41
CA GLN A 71 -22.82 1.75 13.04
C GLN A 71 -22.01 3.02 12.65
N ASN A 72 -20.97 2.86 11.82
CA ASN A 72 -20.01 3.88 11.40
C ASN A 72 -19.02 4.34 12.49
N ASN A 73 -18.85 3.58 13.57
CA ASN A 73 -17.74 3.82 14.49
C ASN A 73 -16.43 3.37 13.85
N THR A 74 -15.33 4.07 14.15
CA THR A 74 -14.00 3.78 13.60
C THR A 74 -13.04 3.32 14.70
N TYR A 75 -12.37 2.21 14.45
CA TYR A 75 -11.36 1.62 15.32
C TYR A 75 -10.07 1.53 14.52
N GLU A 76 -8.99 2.14 14.96
CA GLU A 76 -7.71 2.13 14.25
C GLU A 76 -6.54 1.89 15.20
N GLY A 77 -5.45 1.35 14.65
CA GLY A 77 -4.22 1.17 15.41
C GLY A 77 -3.01 0.90 14.53
N TRP A 78 -1.85 1.33 15.04
CA TRP A 78 -0.58 1.01 14.42
C TRP A 78 -0.24 -0.47 14.59
N ARG A 79 0.29 -1.06 13.53
CA ARG A 79 0.81 -2.44 13.49
C ARG A 79 2.16 -2.44 12.82
N ASN A 80 3.08 -3.23 13.35
CA ASN A 80 4.43 -3.30 12.84
C ASN A 80 4.94 -4.74 12.83
N TRP A 81 5.83 -5.03 11.89
CA TRP A 81 6.44 -6.34 11.72
C TRP A 81 7.88 -6.19 11.25
N LEU A 82 8.77 -7.04 11.78
CA LEU A 82 10.06 -7.33 11.16
C LEU A 82 9.81 -8.38 10.07
N ILE A 83 10.04 -8.01 8.81
CA ILE A 83 9.73 -8.85 7.63
C ILE A 83 10.80 -8.63 6.58
N TYR A 84 11.30 -9.68 5.95
CA TYR A 84 12.28 -9.56 4.87
C TYR A 84 11.59 -9.79 3.54
N ILE A 85 11.52 -8.76 2.69
CA ILE A 85 10.93 -8.84 1.35
C ILE A 85 11.93 -8.28 0.34
N GLU A 86 12.46 -9.14 -0.52
CA GLU A 86 13.34 -8.70 -1.62
C GLU A 86 12.55 -7.88 -2.66
N PRO A 87 13.21 -7.03 -3.47
CA PRO A 87 12.53 -6.26 -4.51
C PRO A 87 11.69 -7.12 -5.45
N ASN A 88 10.45 -6.70 -5.71
CA ASN A 88 9.41 -7.40 -6.49
C ASN A 88 8.86 -8.69 -5.86
N GLU A 89 9.25 -9.04 -4.64
CA GLU A 89 8.66 -10.14 -3.91
C GLU A 89 7.47 -9.68 -3.05
N SER A 90 6.70 -10.65 -2.54
CA SER A 90 5.58 -10.36 -1.65
C SER A 90 5.51 -11.32 -0.47
N THR A 91 4.95 -10.85 0.63
CA THR A 91 4.68 -11.67 1.82
C THR A 91 3.25 -11.41 2.32
N THR A 92 2.72 -12.35 3.09
CA THR A 92 1.40 -12.22 3.71
C THR A 92 1.53 -12.04 5.21
N ARG A 93 0.70 -11.17 5.77
CA ARG A 93 0.61 -10.92 7.22
C ARG A 93 -0.84 -10.83 7.64
N TYR A 94 -1.09 -10.93 8.94
CA TYR A 94 -2.40 -10.66 9.50
C TYR A 94 -2.29 -9.86 10.79
N THR A 95 -3.37 -9.16 11.13
CA THR A 95 -3.54 -8.49 12.40
C THR A 95 -4.98 -8.62 12.90
N TYR A 96 -5.20 -8.25 14.15
CA TYR A 96 -6.51 -8.14 14.77
C TYR A 96 -6.80 -6.69 15.16
N ILE A 97 -8.04 -6.27 14.98
CA ILE A 97 -8.57 -4.98 15.44
C ILE A 97 -9.82 -5.28 16.26
N ASP A 98 -9.82 -4.89 17.53
CA ASP A 98 -11.00 -4.93 18.39
C ASP A 98 -12.01 -3.89 17.90
N VAL A 99 -13.24 -4.35 17.65
CA VAL A 99 -14.35 -3.53 17.16
C VAL A 99 -15.60 -3.67 18.04
N GLY A 100 -15.46 -4.30 19.21
CA GLY A 100 -16.60 -4.67 20.04
C GLY A 100 -17.55 -5.66 19.33
N SER A 101 -18.81 -5.69 19.77
CA SER A 101 -19.81 -6.66 19.29
C SER A 101 -20.38 -6.34 17.90
N ASN A 102 -19.90 -5.30 17.23
CA ASN A 102 -20.49 -4.80 16.00
C ASN A 102 -19.90 -5.48 14.76
N SER A 103 -20.75 -5.75 13.77
CA SER A 103 -20.31 -6.30 12.49
C SER A 103 -19.46 -5.29 11.70
N THR A 104 -18.50 -5.81 10.93
CA THR A 104 -17.61 -5.00 10.11
C THR A 104 -18.30 -4.50 8.84
N LYS A 105 -18.15 -3.20 8.53
CA LYS A 105 -18.59 -2.59 7.27
C LYS A 105 -17.45 -2.38 6.28
N LYS A 106 -16.29 -1.92 6.76
CA LYS A 106 -15.13 -1.59 5.92
C LYS A 106 -13.83 -1.79 6.70
N VAL A 107 -12.79 -2.26 6.02
CA VAL A 107 -11.40 -2.24 6.49
C VAL A 107 -10.58 -1.36 5.56
N TRP A 108 -9.62 -0.61 6.10
CA TRP A 108 -8.77 0.29 5.34
C TRP A 108 -7.38 0.42 5.96
N ILE A 109 -6.43 0.85 5.13
CA ILE A 109 -5.08 1.24 5.51
C ILE A 109 -4.99 2.74 5.22
N LYS A 110 -4.60 3.54 6.21
CA LYS A 110 -4.52 5.00 6.06
C LYS A 110 -3.11 5.46 5.69
N GLU A 111 -2.12 4.91 6.38
CA GLU A 111 -0.72 5.28 6.27
C GLU A 111 0.18 4.06 6.47
N TYR A 112 1.37 4.08 5.88
CA TYR A 112 2.40 3.09 6.14
C TYR A 112 3.80 3.70 6.04
N GLN A 113 4.77 3.00 6.63
CA GLN A 113 6.21 3.28 6.61
C GLN A 113 6.94 1.96 6.37
N VAL A 114 7.99 2.00 5.56
CA VAL A 114 8.84 0.86 5.26
C VAL A 114 10.31 1.26 5.36
N GLU A 115 11.12 0.31 5.84
CA GLU A 115 12.59 0.43 5.99
C GLU A 115 13.26 -0.87 5.55
#